data_AF-A0A932Z9G9-F1
#
_entry.id   AF-A0A932Z9G9-F1
#
_cell.length_a   1.000
_cell.length_b   1.000
_cell.length_c   1.000
_cell.angle_alpha   90.00
_cell.angle_beta   90.00
_cell.angle_gamma   90.00
#
_symmetry.space_group_name_H-M   'P 1'
#
loop_
_entity.id
_entity.type
_entity.pdbx_description
1 polymer ?
#
loop_
_entity_poly.entity_id
_entity_poly.type
_entity_poly.pdbx_seq_one_letter_code
_entity_poly.pdbx_strand_id
1 'polypeptide(L)'
;LEAQFSRAGDPRSKTTETVITVTHHNILTWYDCFEPVVLTKAPGMGNRPIGVFSTFFPAKSAQIEVNGEFAPDAPWMEMRGDRQSTSACLAWSETWVKPRG
;
A
#
# COMPACT_ATOMS: atom_id res chain seq x y z
N LEU A 1 -8.45 -5.36 -25.10
CA LEU A 1 -7.16 -4.88 -24.54
C LEU A 1 -7.12 -5.35 -23.10
N GLU A 2 -6.02 -5.97 -22.68
CA GLU A 2 -5.82 -6.30 -21.26
C GLU A 2 -5.43 -5.04 -20.48
N ALA A 3 -5.66 -5.05 -19.16
CA ALA A 3 -5.27 -3.96 -18.29
C ALA A 3 -3.74 -3.83 -18.24
N GLN A 4 -3.23 -2.60 -18.29
CA GLN A 4 -1.82 -2.27 -18.17
C GLN A 4 -1.55 -1.60 -16.82
N PHE A 5 -0.46 -2.00 -16.20
CA PHE A 5 -0.06 -1.54 -14.87
C PHE A 5 1.35 -0.99 -14.93
N SER A 6 1.55 0.19 -14.35
CA SER A 6 2.88 0.77 -14.19
C SER A 6 3.00 1.45 -12.84
N ARG A 7 4.25 1.56 -12.37
CA ARG A 7 4.61 2.23 -11.12
C ARG A 7 5.77 3.17 -11.38
N ALA A 8 5.75 4.33 -10.75
CA ALA A 8 6.84 5.30 -10.76
C ALA A 8 7.07 5.88 -9.36
N GLY A 9 8.28 6.40 -9.14
CA GLY A 9 8.65 7.08 -7.89
C GLY A 9 9.28 6.18 -6.83
N ASP A 10 9.34 6.71 -5.60
CA ASP A 10 9.95 6.07 -4.42
C ASP A 10 9.04 6.29 -3.21
N PRO A 11 8.71 5.24 -2.44
CA PRO A 11 7.76 5.31 -1.33
C PRO A 11 8.21 6.19 -0.16
N ARG A 12 9.48 6.59 -0.10
CA ARG A 12 10.00 7.58 0.86
C ARG A 12 9.70 9.02 0.47
N SER A 13 9.20 9.26 -0.75
CA SER A 13 8.85 10.58 -1.26
C SER A 13 7.43 10.60 -1.82
N LYS A 14 7.27 10.04 -3.02
CA LYS A 14 6.01 9.93 -3.74
C LYS A 14 6.06 8.66 -4.58
N THR A 15 5.01 7.84 -4.48
CA THR A 15 4.79 6.71 -5.37
C THR A 15 3.50 6.94 -6.15
N THR A 16 3.55 6.67 -7.46
CA THR A 16 2.38 6.69 -8.33
C THR A 16 2.21 5.33 -8.98
N GLU A 17 1.00 4.80 -8.97
CA GLU A 17 0.58 3.63 -9.72
C GLU A 17 -0.47 4.02 -10.75
N THR A 18 -0.29 3.55 -11.97
CA THR A 18 -1.19 3.82 -13.09
C THR A 18 -1.81 2.52 -13.57
N VAL A 19 -3.13 2.52 -13.72
CA VAL A 19 -3.92 1.41 -14.25
C VAL A 19 -4.68 1.89 -15.47
N ILE A 20 -4.34 1.36 -16.64
CA ILE A 20 -4.99 1.67 -17.91
C ILE A 20 -5.77 0.45 -18.39
N THR A 21 -7.03 0.64 -18.76
CA THR A 21 -7.87 -0.36 -19.40
C THR A 21 -8.47 0.22 -20.68
N VAL A 22 -9.33 -0.55 -21.36
CA VAL A 22 -10.08 -0.03 -22.53
C VAL A 22 -10.98 1.17 -22.16
N THR A 23 -11.51 1.18 -20.94
CA THR A 23 -12.56 2.13 -20.53
C THR A 23 -12.14 3.05 -19.40
N HIS A 24 -11.00 2.78 -18.76
CA HIS A 24 -10.56 3.52 -17.57
C HIS A 24 -9.09 3.86 -17.62
N HIS A 25 -8.76 5.05 -17.12
CA HIS A 25 -7.42 5.50 -16.82
C HIS A 25 -7.40 5.99 -15.37
N ASN A 26 -6.78 5.20 -14.50
CA ASN A 26 -6.74 5.49 -13.07
C ASN A 26 -5.30 5.75 -12.63
N ILE A 27 -5.10 6.81 -11.85
CA ILE A 27 -3.81 7.15 -11.26
C ILE A 27 -3.97 7.22 -9.74
N LEU A 28 -3.19 6.41 -9.04
CA LEU A 28 -3.16 6.36 -7.57
C LEU A 28 -1.83 6.92 -7.11
N THR A 29 -1.85 7.89 -6.21
CA THR A 29 -0.63 8.55 -5.72
C THR A 29 -0.62 8.60 -4.20
N TRP A 30 0.50 8.21 -3.60
CA TRP A 30 0.77 8.29 -2.17
C TRP A 30 1.99 9.16 -1.92
N TYR A 31 1.94 10.04 -0.92
CA TYR A 31 3.01 10.95 -0.54
C TYR A 31 2.85 11.43 0.91
N ASP A 32 3.87 12.13 1.43
CA ASP A 32 3.93 12.52 2.85
C ASP A 32 3.69 11.31 3.77
N CYS A 33 4.54 10.30 3.60
CA CYS A 33 4.45 9.07 4.38
C CYS A 33 4.85 9.29 5.83
N PHE A 34 4.22 8.53 6.73
CA PHE A 34 4.81 8.23 8.02
C PHE A 34 6.08 7.40 7.85
N GLU A 35 6.84 7.23 8.95
CA GLU A 35 7.95 6.28 8.98
C GLU A 35 7.46 4.87 8.58
N PRO A 36 8.20 4.16 7.71
CA PRO A 36 7.79 2.84 7.25
C PRO A 36 7.77 1.84 8.41
N VAL A 37 6.82 0.92 8.35
CA VAL A 37 6.61 -0.08 9.40
C VAL A 37 6.70 -1.48 8.81
N VAL A 38 7.41 -2.36 9.51
CA VAL A 38 7.45 -3.79 9.16
C VAL A 38 6.51 -4.54 10.09
N LEU A 39 5.44 -5.10 9.51
CA LEU A 39 4.60 -6.07 10.19
C LEU A 39 5.28 -7.43 10.14
N THR A 40 5.49 -8.05 11.29
CA THR A 40 6.02 -9.41 11.40
C THR A 40 5.02 -10.32 12.08
N LYS A 41 4.67 -11.42 11.41
CA LYS A 41 3.89 -12.52 11.99
C LYS A 41 4.67 -13.80 11.78
N ALA A 42 5.19 -14.39 12.85
CA ALA A 42 5.87 -15.68 12.77
C ALA A 42 4.87 -16.81 12.41
N PRO A 43 5.34 -17.90 11.77
CA PRO A 43 4.53 -19.12 11.64
C PRO A 43 4.01 -19.57 13.01
N GLY A 44 2.77 -20.07 13.06
CA GLY A 44 2.08 -20.45 14.30
C GLY A 44 1.35 -19.30 15.01
N MET A 45 1.71 -18.04 14.76
CA MET A 45 0.99 -16.91 15.37
C MET A 45 -0.44 -16.83 14.82
N GLY A 46 -1.44 -16.85 15.71
CA GLY A 46 -2.85 -16.84 15.32
C GLY A 46 -3.27 -18.09 14.55
N ASN A 47 -2.66 -19.24 14.83
CA ASN A 47 -2.93 -20.53 14.18
C ASN A 47 -2.66 -20.53 12.65
N ARG A 48 -1.74 -19.68 12.19
CA ARG A 48 -1.35 -19.61 10.77
C ARG A 48 -0.23 -20.60 10.45
N PRO A 49 -0.31 -21.36 9.34
CA PRO A 49 0.71 -22.36 8.99
C PRO A 49 2.02 -21.75 8.47
N ILE A 50 1.98 -20.49 8.03
CA ILE A 50 3.12 -19.73 7.50
C ILE A 50 3.21 -18.38 8.20
N GLY A 51 4.43 -17.82 8.20
CA GLY A 51 4.70 -16.46 8.66
C GLY A 51 4.73 -15.47 7.51
N VAL A 52 4.70 -14.18 7.85
CA VAL A 52 4.79 -13.08 6.90
C VAL A 52 5.58 -11.91 7.48
N PHE A 53 6.38 -11.28 6.62
CA PHE A 53 7.01 -9.98 6.83
C PHE A 53 6.47 -9.04 5.76
N SER A 54 5.79 -7.97 6.15
CA SER A 54 5.23 -7.00 5.21
C SER A 54 5.71 -5.60 5.55
N THR A 55 6.28 -4.90 4.56
CA THR A 55 6.70 -3.50 4.70
C THR A 55 5.58 -2.59 4.23
N PHE A 56 5.15 -1.67 5.09
CA PHE A 56 4.08 -0.72 4.81
C PHE A 56 4.61 0.71 4.89
N PHE A 57 4.10 1.57 4.00
CA PHE A 57 4.27 3.02 4.04
C PHE A 57 2.89 3.66 4.20
N PRO A 58 2.42 3.91 5.43
CA PRO A 58 1.20 4.67 5.65
C PRO A 58 1.40 6.10 5.15
N ALA A 59 0.47 6.61 4.35
CA ALA A 59 0.56 7.92 3.71
C ALA A 59 -0.41 8.91 4.35
N LYS A 60 0.08 10.07 4.81
CA LYS A 60 -0.81 11.13 5.32
C LYS A 60 -1.64 11.75 4.19
N SER A 61 -1.11 11.71 2.98
CA SER A 61 -1.74 12.27 1.80
C SER A 61 -1.79 11.26 0.67
N ALA A 62 -2.92 11.25 -0.03
CA ALA A 62 -3.09 10.47 -1.24
C ALA A 62 -3.96 11.25 -2.23
N GLN A 63 -3.82 10.93 -3.50
CA GLN A 63 -4.67 11.45 -4.57
C GLN A 63 -5.07 10.30 -5.49
N ILE A 64 -6.35 10.26 -5.84
CA ILE A 64 -6.91 9.32 -6.80
C ILE A 64 -7.44 10.14 -7.97
N GLU A 65 -6.96 9.84 -9.17
CA GLU A 65 -7.52 10.32 -10.43
C GLU A 65 -8.25 9.17 -11.11
N VAL A 66 -9.49 9.40 -11.53
CA VAL A 66 -10.30 8.46 -12.32
C VAL A 66 -10.73 9.17 -13.59
N ASN A 67 -10.22 8.73 -14.74
CA ASN A 67 -10.56 9.28 -16.04
C ASN A 67 -10.33 10.80 -16.16
N GLY A 68 -9.28 11.34 -15.54
CA GLY A 68 -8.97 12.77 -15.53
C GLY A 68 -9.63 13.56 -14.41
N GLU A 69 -10.53 12.95 -13.62
CA GLU A 69 -11.18 13.61 -12.49
C GLU A 69 -10.54 13.19 -11.16
N PHE A 70 -10.20 14.17 -10.34
CA PHE A 70 -9.62 13.93 -9.02
C PHE A 70 -10.71 13.70 -7.97
N ALA A 71 -10.56 12.63 -7.20
CA ALA A 71 -11.36 12.42 -5.99
C ALA A 71 -11.10 13.57 -5.00
N PRO A 72 -12.15 14.14 -4.38
CA PRO A 72 -12.03 15.31 -3.51
C PRO A 72 -11.56 14.99 -2.08
N ASP A 73 -11.63 13.71 -1.70
CA ASP A 73 -11.42 13.27 -0.34
C ASP A 73 -9.94 13.11 0.03
N ALA A 74 -9.66 13.14 1.32
CA ALA A 74 -8.33 12.94 1.89
C ALA A 74 -8.30 11.68 2.77
N PRO A 75 -7.11 11.05 2.96
CA PRO A 75 -6.96 9.94 3.88
C PRO A 75 -7.41 10.32 5.30
N TRP A 76 -8.09 9.41 5.99
CA TRP A 76 -8.44 9.58 7.41
C TRP A 76 -7.48 8.79 8.29
N MET A 77 -7.26 9.29 9.51
CA MET A 77 -6.39 8.65 10.49
C MET A 77 -6.97 7.33 10.98
N GLU A 78 -6.11 6.33 11.14
CA GLU A 78 -6.46 5.04 11.73
C GLU A 78 -5.27 4.42 12.47
N MET A 79 -5.50 3.25 13.08
CA MET A 79 -4.46 2.49 13.78
C MET A 79 -4.24 1.14 13.09
N ARG A 80 -2.98 0.76 12.91
CA ARG A 80 -2.57 -0.58 12.47
C ARG A 80 -1.86 -1.28 13.62
N GLY A 81 -2.64 -1.99 14.44
CA GLY A 81 -2.15 -2.49 15.72
C GLY A 81 -1.92 -1.33 16.69
N ASP A 82 -0.71 -1.22 17.21
CA ASP A 82 -0.26 -0.15 18.10
C ASP A 82 0.37 1.05 17.37
N ARG A 83 0.45 1.01 16.03
CA ARG A 83 1.07 2.06 15.21
C ARG A 83 0.04 2.95 14.54
N GLN A 84 0.37 4.24 14.43
CA GLN A 84 -0.40 5.19 13.64
C GLN A 84 -0.36 4.83 12.15
N SER A 85 -1.48 5.04 11.47
CA SER A 85 -1.67 4.81 10.03
C SER A 85 -2.73 5.78 9.49
N THR A 86 -3.02 5.68 8.21
CA THR A 86 -4.23 6.25 7.59
C THR A 86 -4.91 5.20 6.73
N SER A 87 -6.09 5.52 6.22
CA SER A 87 -6.78 4.75 5.20
C SER A 87 -6.03 4.62 3.88
N ALA A 88 -4.94 5.38 3.68
CA ALA A 88 -4.05 5.27 2.54
C ALA A 88 -2.72 4.65 2.97
N CYS A 89 -2.44 3.42 2.55
CA CYS A 89 -1.22 2.73 2.93
C CYS A 89 -0.68 1.90 1.76
N LEU A 90 0.57 2.15 1.40
CA LEU A 90 1.25 1.38 0.37
C LEU A 90 1.86 0.12 0.98
N ALA A 91 1.34 -1.04 0.60
CA ALA A 91 1.95 -2.34 0.89
C ALA A 91 3.11 -2.57 -0.10
N TRP A 92 4.34 -2.33 0.35
CA TRP A 92 5.48 -2.23 -0.55
C TRP A 92 6.09 -3.59 -0.91
N SER A 93 6.31 -4.41 0.10
CA SER A 93 6.89 -5.74 -0.06
C SER A 93 6.28 -6.69 0.94
N GLU A 94 6.11 -7.94 0.52
CA GLU A 94 5.61 -9.00 1.37
C GLU A 94 6.41 -10.27 1.11
N THR A 95 6.89 -10.89 2.20
CA THR A 95 7.65 -12.14 2.15
C THR A 95 6.99 -13.16 3.06
N TRP A 96 6.64 -14.30 2.49
CA TRP A 96 6.03 -15.42 3.19
C TRP A 96 7.08 -16.46 3.55
N VAL A 97 7.03 -16.98 4.77
CA VAL A 97 8.01 -17.94 5.28
C VAL A 97 7.35 -19.17 5.88
N LYS A 98 8.00 -20.33 5.73
CA LYS A 98 7.62 -21.57 6.41
C LYS A 98 8.20 -21.59 7.83
N PRO A 99 7.65 -22.43 8.75
CA PRO A 99 8.33 -22.77 9.99
C PRO A 99 9.77 -23.23 9.70
N ARG A 100 10.70 -22.87 10.58
CA ARG A 100 12.02 -23.50 10.56
C ARG A 100 11.83 -24.93 11.09
N GLY A 101 12.37 -25.90 10.34
CA GLY A 101 12.43 -27.29 10.79
C GLY A 101 13.33 -27.46 12.00
#